data_AF-A0A8J7UL83-F1
#
_entry.id   AF-A0A8J7UL83-F1
#
_cell.length_a   1.000
_cell.length_b   1.000
_cell.length_c   1.000
_cell.angle_alpha   90.00
_cell.angle_beta   90.00
_cell.angle_gamma   90.00
#
_symmetry.space_group_name_H-M   'P 1'
#
loop_
_entity.id
_entity.type
_entity.pdbx_description
1 polymer ?
#
loop_
_entity_poly.entity_id
_entity_poly.type
_entity_poly.pdbx_seq_one_letter_code
_entity_poly.pdbx_strand_id
1 'polypeptide(L)'
;MFKSDHLTPMQRGRLNAALDKHYNYNGAIKPLRQHIESLAAAGPLELSDGDGMIDYSRRHFNRLGSLKEQDAYIAGLKAKRYYWVNDWKIPKLVHDALAQSLIESSDRQRPTPSAIETSR
;
A
#
# COMPACT_ATOMS: atom_id res chain seq x y z
N MET A 1 5.94 -9.84 9.27
CA MET A 1 5.71 -9.16 7.98
C MET A 1 4.76 -7.98 8.09
N PHE A 2 3.60 -8.10 8.76
CA PHE A 2 2.67 -6.98 8.96
C PHE A 2 2.81 -6.42 10.38
N LYS A 3 2.99 -5.11 10.52
CA LYS A 3 3.07 -4.46 11.84
C LYS A 3 1.69 -4.00 12.29
N SER A 4 1.31 -4.36 13.52
CA SER A 4 0.00 -4.05 14.08
C SER A 4 0.02 -3.64 15.57
N ASP A 5 1.23 -3.45 16.11
CA ASP A 5 1.44 -3.21 17.55
C ASP A 5 0.89 -1.84 17.98
N HIS A 6 0.95 -0.86 17.09
CA HIS A 6 0.40 0.48 17.27
C HIS A 6 -1.10 0.59 16.93
N LEU A 7 -1.73 -0.48 16.41
CA LEU A 7 -3.12 -0.45 16.00
C LEU A 7 -4.05 -0.76 17.18
N THR A 8 -5.17 -0.03 17.25
CA THR A 8 -6.26 -0.35 18.17
C THR A 8 -6.85 -1.74 17.87
N PRO A 9 -7.52 -2.40 18.83
CA PRO A 9 -8.10 -3.73 18.62
C PRO A 9 -9.04 -3.79 17.40
N MET A 10 -9.85 -2.74 17.17
CA MET A 10 -10.74 -2.65 16.02
C MET A 10 -9.97 -2.54 14.70
N GLN A 11 -8.92 -1.71 14.65
CA GLN A 11 -8.08 -1.58 13.44
C GLN A 11 -7.35 -2.89 13.14
N ARG A 12 -6.86 -3.59 14.16
CA ARG A 12 -6.24 -4.91 14.02
C ARG A 12 -7.24 -5.94 13.48
N GLY A 13 -8.47 -5.95 13.99
CA GLY A 13 -9.54 -6.80 13.47
C GLY A 13 -9.82 -6.53 11.98
N ARG A 14 -9.91 -5.25 11.59
CA ARG A 14 -10.10 -4.85 10.18
C ARG A 14 -8.92 -5.23 9.30
N LEU A 15 -7.68 -5.10 9.79
CA LEU A 15 -6.47 -5.51 9.08
C LEU A 15 -6.49 -7.01 8.82
N ASN A 16 -6.76 -7.83 9.85
CA ASN A 16 -6.83 -9.27 9.70
C ASN A 16 -7.93 -9.69 8.73
N ALA A 17 -9.13 -9.11 8.85
CA ALA A 17 -10.22 -9.38 7.91
C ALA A 17 -9.85 -9.04 6.45
N ALA A 18 -9.10 -7.96 6.23
CA ALA A 18 -8.62 -7.59 4.90
C ALA A 18 -7.56 -8.58 4.37
N LEU A 19 -6.64 -9.03 5.24
CA LEU A 19 -5.59 -9.99 4.91
C LEU A 19 -6.12 -11.40 4.62
N ASP A 20 -7.19 -11.80 5.30
CA ASP A 20 -7.80 -13.13 5.18
C ASP A 20 -8.81 -13.21 4.02
N LYS A 21 -9.11 -12.07 3.39
CA LYS A 21 -9.99 -12.03 2.22
C LYS A 21 -9.33 -12.72 1.03
N HIS A 22 -10.07 -13.64 0.43
CA HIS A 22 -9.63 -14.41 -0.73
C HIS A 22 -9.91 -13.66 -2.02
N TYR A 23 -8.94 -13.72 -2.93
CA TYR A 23 -9.05 -13.18 -4.28
C TYR A 23 -8.43 -14.17 -5.27
N ASN A 24 -8.75 -13.98 -6.55
CA ASN A 24 -8.11 -14.69 -7.64
C ASN A 24 -6.85 -13.93 -8.05
N TYR A 25 -5.69 -14.55 -7.88
CA TYR A 25 -4.40 -14.04 -8.32
C TYR A 25 -3.87 -14.97 -9.41
N ASN A 26 -3.97 -14.55 -10.67
CA ASN A 26 -3.49 -15.30 -11.83
C ASN A 26 -3.97 -16.75 -11.88
N GLY A 27 -5.25 -16.99 -11.56
CA GLY A 27 -5.87 -18.32 -11.57
C GLY A 27 -5.81 -19.06 -10.23
N ALA A 28 -5.06 -18.57 -9.24
CA ALA A 28 -5.01 -19.16 -7.90
C ALA A 28 -5.87 -18.37 -6.91
N ILE A 29 -6.84 -19.05 -6.28
CA ILE A 29 -7.63 -18.46 -5.19
C ILE A 29 -6.85 -18.63 -3.88
N LYS A 30 -6.42 -17.52 -3.30
CA LYS A 30 -5.71 -17.51 -2.01
C LYS A 30 -6.02 -16.24 -1.22
N PRO A 31 -5.84 -16.24 0.11
CA PRO A 31 -5.94 -15.02 0.91
C PRO A 31 -4.87 -14.01 0.50
N LEU A 32 -5.20 -12.72 0.64
CA LEU A 32 -4.27 -11.61 0.38
C LEU A 32 -2.95 -11.77 1.14
N ARG A 33 -3.00 -12.24 2.39
CA ARG A 33 -1.81 -12.56 3.20
C ARG A 33 -0.83 -13.47 2.47
N GLN A 34 -1.29 -14.63 2.02
CA GLN A 34 -0.46 -15.61 1.33
C GLN A 34 0.06 -15.08 -0.01
N HIS A 35 -0.73 -14.25 -0.69
CA HIS A 35 -0.26 -13.64 -1.92
C HIS A 35 0.91 -12.68 -1.66
N ILE A 36 0.80 -11.80 -0.67
CA ILE A 36 1.86 -10.86 -0.30
C ILE A 36 3.12 -11.60 0.18
N GLU A 37 2.97 -12.67 0.96
CA GLU A 37 4.08 -13.54 1.36
C GLU A 37 4.78 -14.18 0.15
N SER A 38 4.01 -14.65 -0.84
CA SER A 38 4.57 -15.19 -2.09
C SER A 38 5.32 -14.14 -2.91
N LEU A 39 4.85 -12.88 -2.92
CA LEU A 39 5.56 -11.77 -3.57
C LEU A 39 6.88 -11.46 -2.88
N ALA A 40 6.88 -11.42 -1.54
CA ALA A 40 8.09 -11.17 -0.75
C ALA A 40 9.13 -12.30 -0.87
N ALA A 41 8.69 -13.54 -1.07
CA ALA A 41 9.57 -14.67 -1.33
C ALA A 41 10.18 -14.61 -2.75
N ALA A 42 9.46 -14.04 -3.72
CA ALA A 42 9.93 -13.90 -5.10
C ALA A 42 10.90 -12.72 -5.29
N GLY A 43 10.83 -11.70 -4.44
CA GLY A 43 11.68 -10.53 -4.55
C GLY A 43 11.31 -9.41 -3.56
N PRO A 44 11.97 -8.25 -3.65
CA PRO A 44 11.63 -7.09 -2.82
C PRO A 44 10.18 -6.65 -3.07
N LEU A 45 9.56 -6.13 -2.02
CA LEU A 45 8.25 -5.50 -2.11
C LEU A 45 8.40 -4.02 -2.43
N GLU A 46 7.82 -3.61 -3.54
CA GLU A 46 7.69 -2.24 -3.97
C GLU A 46 6.30 -1.74 -3.57
N LEU A 47 6.31 -0.77 -2.67
CA LEU A 47 5.11 -0.05 -2.23
C LEU A 47 4.98 1.21 -3.08
N SER A 48 3.81 1.41 -3.67
CA SER A 48 3.51 2.63 -4.40
C SER A 48 2.08 3.11 -4.11
N ASP A 49 1.92 4.43 -4.15
CA ASP A 49 0.63 5.08 -4.09
C ASP A 49 0.38 5.91 -5.36
N GLY A 50 -0.89 6.02 -5.72
CA GLY A 50 -1.34 6.77 -6.88
C GLY A 50 -2.67 7.44 -6.61
N ASP A 51 -3.02 8.42 -7.43
CA ASP A 51 -4.34 9.04 -7.38
C ASP A 51 -5.37 8.23 -8.18
N GLY A 52 -6.61 8.71 -8.18
CA GLY A 52 -7.70 8.10 -8.93
C GLY A 52 -7.67 8.33 -10.43
N MET A 53 -6.64 8.97 -11.00
CA MET A 53 -6.61 9.27 -12.44
C MET A 53 -6.58 8.02 -13.31
N ILE A 54 -6.22 6.86 -12.76
CA ILE A 54 -6.40 5.56 -13.43
C ILE A 54 -7.86 5.26 -13.82
N ASP A 55 -8.83 5.82 -13.08
CA ASP A 55 -10.26 5.68 -13.38
C ASP A 55 -10.77 6.78 -14.33
N TYR A 56 -9.89 7.62 -14.87
CA TYR A 56 -10.29 8.69 -15.76
C TYR A 56 -10.95 8.15 -17.03
N SER A 57 -12.15 8.65 -17.31
CA SER A 57 -12.91 8.30 -18.50
C SER A 57 -13.14 9.54 -19.37
N ARG A 58 -12.47 9.58 -20.53
CA ARG A 58 -12.68 10.64 -21.53
C ARG A 58 -14.14 10.75 -21.96
N ARG A 59 -14.84 9.62 -22.08
CA ARG A 59 -16.26 9.57 -22.43
C ARG A 59 -17.13 10.22 -21.36
N HIS A 60 -16.84 9.96 -20.08
CA HIS A 60 -17.57 10.59 -18.98
C HIS A 60 -17.27 12.10 -18.92
N PHE A 61 -16.00 12.47 -18.99
CA PHE A 61 -15.54 13.86 -19.01
C PHE A 61 -16.25 14.69 -20.09
N ASN A 62 -16.30 14.19 -21.33
CA ASN A 62 -16.92 14.88 -22.46
C ASN A 62 -18.46 15.01 -22.36
N ARG A 63 -19.11 14.26 -21.46
CA ARG A 63 -20.56 14.36 -21.22
C ARG A 63 -20.92 15.42 -20.19
N LEU A 64 -19.95 15.91 -19.42
CA LEU A 64 -20.16 16.96 -18.43
C LEU A 64 -20.42 18.27 -19.15
N GLY A 65 -21.50 18.95 -18.79
CA GLY A 65 -22.06 20.09 -19.53
C GLY A 65 -21.36 21.41 -19.25
N SER A 66 -20.47 21.44 -18.25
CA SER A 66 -19.76 22.67 -17.84
C SER A 66 -18.32 22.40 -17.41
N LEU A 67 -17.47 23.43 -17.52
CA LEU A 67 -16.10 23.39 -17.01
C LEU A 67 -16.05 23.12 -15.50
N LYS A 68 -17.00 23.67 -14.73
CA LYS A 68 -17.09 23.44 -13.29
C LYS A 68 -17.29 21.96 -12.94
N GLU A 69 -18.14 21.26 -13.68
CA GLU A 69 -18.37 19.82 -13.48
C GLU A 69 -17.14 19.00 -13.88
N GLN A 70 -16.47 19.38 -14.97
CA GLN A 70 -15.22 18.77 -15.41
C GLN A 70 -14.11 18.91 -14.36
N ASP A 71 -13.95 20.09 -13.78
CA ASP A 71 -12.98 20.35 -12.71
C ASP A 71 -13.33 19.56 -11.44
N ALA A 72 -14.61 19.50 -11.06
CA ALA A 72 -15.06 18.72 -9.91
C ALA A 72 -14.79 17.22 -10.10
N TYR A 73 -14.98 16.69 -11.31
CA TYR A 73 -14.67 15.31 -11.64
C TYR A 73 -13.17 15.02 -11.52
N ILE A 74 -12.31 15.86 -12.12
CA ILE A 74 -10.85 15.71 -12.01
C ILE A 74 -10.40 15.83 -10.54
N ALA A 75 -10.92 16.80 -9.80
CA ALA A 75 -10.60 16.98 -8.38
C ALA A 75 -11.00 15.74 -7.56
N GLY A 76 -12.17 15.16 -7.85
CA GLY A 76 -12.62 13.91 -7.22
C GLY A 76 -11.71 12.72 -7.50
N LEU A 77 -11.19 12.60 -8.73
CA LEU A 77 -10.19 11.57 -9.06
C LEU A 77 -8.88 11.81 -8.31
N LYS A 78 -8.35 13.04 -8.31
CA LYS A 78 -7.11 13.40 -7.61
C LYS A 78 -7.20 13.24 -6.09
N ALA A 79 -8.39 13.38 -5.52
CA ALA A 79 -8.64 13.19 -4.10
C ALA A 79 -8.60 11.70 -3.68
N LYS A 80 -8.90 10.78 -4.60
CA LYS A 80 -8.79 9.34 -4.33
C LYS A 80 -7.32 8.96 -4.19
N ARG A 81 -7.06 7.97 -3.32
CA ARG A 81 -5.75 7.35 -3.15
C ARG A 81 -5.87 5.85 -3.34
N TYR A 82 -5.05 5.31 -4.23
CA TYR A 82 -4.88 3.88 -4.43
C TYR A 82 -3.49 3.47 -3.98
N TYR A 83 -3.42 2.26 -3.45
CA TYR A 83 -2.22 1.70 -2.82
C TYR A 83 -1.92 0.37 -3.47
N TRP A 84 -0.65 0.11 -3.74
CA TRP A 84 -0.20 -1.03 -4.52
C TRP A 84 1.00 -1.71 -3.86
N VAL A 85 1.15 -3.01 -4.13
CA VAL A 85 2.32 -3.84 -3.84
C VAL A 85 2.67 -4.60 -5.10
N ASN A 86 3.85 -4.39 -5.69
CA ASN A 86 4.32 -5.08 -6.91
C ASN A 86 3.20 -5.20 -7.97
N ASP A 87 2.57 -4.08 -8.31
CA ASP A 87 1.45 -3.99 -9.27
C ASP A 87 0.11 -4.61 -8.85
N TRP A 88 -0.05 -5.01 -7.58
CA TRP A 88 -1.33 -5.43 -7.02
C TRP A 88 -1.95 -4.37 -6.13
N LYS A 89 -3.17 -3.94 -6.48
CA LYS A 89 -3.95 -2.99 -5.67
C LYS A 89 -4.35 -3.62 -4.33
N ILE A 90 -4.06 -2.94 -3.24
CA ILE A 90 -4.36 -3.39 -1.87
C ILE A 90 -5.09 -2.32 -1.04
N PRO A 91 -5.76 -2.71 0.07
CA PRO A 91 -6.33 -1.75 1.01
C PRO A 91 -5.24 -0.93 1.70
N LYS A 92 -5.51 0.37 1.94
CA LYS A 92 -4.60 1.28 2.64
C LYS A 92 -4.06 0.71 3.96
N LEU A 93 -4.92 0.12 4.77
CA LEU A 93 -4.54 -0.48 6.06
C LEU A 93 -3.47 -1.56 5.93
N VAL A 94 -3.51 -2.35 4.85
CA VAL A 94 -2.49 -3.36 4.55
C VAL A 94 -1.19 -2.69 4.10
N HIS A 95 -1.30 -1.66 3.26
CA HIS A 95 -0.17 -0.89 2.76
C HIS A 95 0.59 -0.21 3.92
N ASP A 96 -0.12 0.49 4.81
CA ASP A 96 0.47 1.16 5.97
C ASP A 96 1.15 0.15 6.91
N ALA A 97 0.53 -1.01 7.14
CA ALA A 97 1.11 -2.07 7.98
C ALA A 97 2.38 -2.69 7.37
N LEU A 98 2.49 -2.74 6.04
CA LEU A 98 3.69 -3.17 5.32
C LEU A 98 4.77 -2.10 5.35
N ALA A 99 4.42 -0.84 5.08
CA ALA A 99 5.35 0.29 5.10
C ALA A 99 6.05 0.41 6.45
N GLN A 100 5.30 0.30 7.55
CA GLN A 100 5.86 0.30 8.90
C GLN A 100 6.84 -0.86 9.13
N SER A 101 6.55 -2.04 8.58
CA SER A 101 7.47 -3.19 8.69
C SER A 101 8.76 -2.98 7.91
N LEU A 102 8.70 -2.35 6.74
CA LEU A 102 9.87 -2.08 5.91
C LEU A 102 10.79 -1.04 6.57
N ILE A 103 10.23 0.05 7.12
CA ILE A 103 10.98 1.09 7.83
C ILE A 103 11.78 0.49 9.00
N GLU A 104 11.15 -0.32 9.85
CA GLU A 104 11.84 -0.96 10.97
C GLU A 104 12.92 -1.96 10.54
N SER A 105 12.75 -2.59 9.38
CA SER A 105 13.74 -3.54 8.84
C SER A 105 14.98 -2.78 8.35
N SER A 106 14.80 -1.59 7.78
CA SER A 106 15.88 -0.69 7.37
C SER A 106 16.61 -0.05 8.57
N ASP A 107 15.91 0.32 9.64
CA ASP A 107 16.54 0.93 10.81
C ASP A 107 17.39 -0.06 11.62
N ARG A 108 17.07 -1.36 11.61
CA ARG A 108 17.90 -2.41 12.24
C ARG A 108 19.20 -2.70 11.50
N GLN A 109 19.36 -2.20 10.27
CA GLN A 109 20.56 -2.40 9.46
C GLN A 109 21.59 -1.26 9.57
N ARG A 110 21.31 -0.19 10.33
CA ARG A 110 22.33 0.84 10.59
C ARG A 110 23.38 0.27 11.57
N PRO A 111 24.66 0.14 11.18
CA PRO A 111 25.70 -0.19 12.15
C PRO A 111 25.76 0.95 13.19
N THR A 112 25.73 0.59 14.47
CA THR A 112 26.09 1.50 15.56
C THR A 112 27.44 2.12 15.24
N PRO A 113 27.62 3.46 15.31
CA PRO A 113 28.94 4.04 15.16
C PRO A 113 29.80 3.50 16.30
N SER A 114 30.72 2.59 15.96
CA SER A 114 31.74 2.08 16.85
C SER A 114 32.42 3.29 17.48
N ALA A 115 32.47 3.29 18.81
CA ALA A 115 33.14 4.32 19.59
C ALA A 115 34.50 4.63 18.97
N ILE A 116 34.70 5.91 18.64
CA ILE A 116 35.99 6.43 18.21
C ILE A 116 36.98 6.10 19.34
N GLU A 117 37.85 5.12 19.10
CA GLU A 117 38.94 4.80 20.00
C GLU A 117 39.86 6.02 20.05
N THR A 118 39.75 6.75 21.15
CA THR A 118 40.70 7.79 21.56
C THR A 118 42.05 7.11 21.77
N SER A 119 42.97 7.26 20.83
CA SER A 119 44.38 6.89 21.03
C SER A 119 45.27 7.64 20.04
N ARG A 120 45.71 8.84 20.44
CA ARG A 120 47.11 9.25 20.64
C ARG A 120 47.25 10.77 20.67
#